data_AF-A0A8J3M387-F1
#
_entry.id   AF-A0A8J3M387-F1
#
_cell.length_a   1.000
_cell.length_b   1.000
_cell.length_c   1.000
_cell.angle_alpha   90.00
_cell.angle_beta   90.00
_cell.angle_gamma   90.00
#
_symmetry.space_group_name_H-M   'P 1'
#
loop_
_entity.id
_entity.type
_entity.pdbx_description
1 polymer ?
#
loop_
_entity_poly.entity_id
_entity_poly.type
_entity_poly.pdbx_seq_one_letter_code
_entity_poly.pdbx_strand_id
1 'polypeptide(L)'
;MTWHDEHRRSLSRGELAADVMRNGMGSWRFVVAFIAVMAVWAIVNVVTDGWDPYPFILLNLFLSMIAGLQGSILLIAAKRQDAVAAALARHDFETDVAAKREIEELMELTRVQLEIITELRADRDAARAAAQTAAGDPAAQSSAR
;
A
#
# COMPACT_ATOMS: atom_id res chain seq x y z
N MET A 1 24.32 -3.88 -2.15
CA MET A 1 24.16 -2.56 -1.49
C MET A 1 22.74 -2.13 -1.80
N THR A 2 21.84 -2.29 -0.83
CA THR A 2 20.40 -2.12 -1.00
C THR A 2 20.03 -0.65 -0.89
N TRP A 3 19.10 -0.15 -1.73
CA TRP A 3 18.67 1.26 -1.81
C TRP A 3 18.20 1.88 -0.46
N HIS A 4 17.87 1.04 0.51
CA HIS A 4 17.58 1.43 1.90
C HIS A 4 18.78 2.01 2.66
N ASP A 5 20.01 1.63 2.34
CA ASP A 5 21.21 2.09 3.04
C ASP A 5 21.66 3.49 2.61
N GLU A 6 21.27 3.90 1.40
CA GLU A 6 21.62 5.21 0.83
C GLU A 6 20.71 6.32 1.38
N HIS A 7 19.42 6.01 1.61
CA HIS A 7 18.48 6.91 2.30
C HIS A 7 18.80 7.14 3.78
N ARG A 8 19.54 6.21 4.41
CA ARG A 8 19.97 6.35 5.81
C ARG A 8 21.18 7.28 5.99
N ARG A 9 21.95 7.55 4.94
CA ARG A 9 23.16 8.38 5.02
C ARG A 9 22.93 9.87 4.74
N SER A 10 21.75 10.24 4.25
CA SER A 10 21.36 11.63 4.06
C SER A 10 20.12 12.00 4.88
N LEU A 11 19.88 11.37 6.03
CA LEU A 11 18.94 11.92 7.00
C LEU A 11 19.49 13.26 7.46
N SER A 12 19.01 14.33 6.84
CA SER A 12 19.34 15.69 7.24
C SER A 12 19.01 15.83 8.72
N ARG A 13 19.81 16.59 9.48
CA ARG A 13 19.47 16.91 10.89
C ARG A 13 18.02 17.43 11.04
N GLY A 14 17.47 18.00 9.96
CA GLY A 14 16.06 18.40 9.87
C GLY A 14 15.06 17.23 9.84
N GLU A 15 15.34 16.12 9.17
CA GLU A 15 14.43 14.95 9.11
C GLU A 15 14.42 14.21 10.45
N LEU A 16 15.58 14.12 11.12
CA LEU A 16 15.67 13.57 12.47
C LEU A 16 14.92 14.45 13.49
N ALA A 17 15.02 15.78 13.35
CA ALA A 17 14.26 16.72 14.17
C ALA A 17 12.74 16.65 13.89
N ALA A 18 12.37 16.50 12.61
CA ALA A 18 10.97 16.32 12.20
C ALA A 18 10.38 15.02 12.74
N ASP A 19 11.15 13.92 12.77
CA ASP A 19 10.70 12.66 13.34
C ASP A 19 10.54 12.70 14.86
N VAL A 20 11.45 13.39 15.55
CA VAL A 20 11.32 13.64 17.00
C VAL A 20 10.11 14.52 17.29
N MET A 21 9.89 15.59 16.51
CA MET A 21 8.70 16.43 16.62
C MET A 21 7.42 15.65 16.31
N ARG A 22 7.40 14.82 15.27
CA ARG A 22 6.26 13.98 14.87
C ARG A 22 5.88 13.00 15.97
N ASN A 23 6.87 12.31 16.55
CA ASN A 23 6.62 11.36 17.63
C ASN A 23 6.23 12.03 18.95
N GLY A 24 6.76 13.23 19.23
CA GLY A 24 6.43 13.99 20.44
C GLY A 24 5.06 14.68 20.37
N MET A 25 4.77 15.36 19.26
CA MET A 25 3.55 16.17 19.06
C MET A 25 2.32 15.31 18.71
N GLY A 26 2.51 14.12 18.14
CA GLY A 26 1.44 13.16 17.81
C GLY A 26 0.99 12.26 18.98
N SER A 27 1.23 12.65 20.23
CA SER A 27 0.92 11.84 21.42
C SER A 27 -0.15 12.49 22.29
N TRP A 28 -1.04 11.68 22.87
CA TRP A 28 -2.04 12.14 23.85
C TRP A 28 -1.40 12.88 25.03
N ARG A 29 -0.16 12.52 25.39
CA ARG A 29 0.62 13.18 26.46
C ARG A 29 0.95 14.64 26.13
N PHE A 30 1.13 14.99 24.85
CA PHE A 30 1.41 16.36 24.42
C PHE A 30 0.19 17.26 24.60
N VAL A 31 -0.99 16.76 24.24
CA VAL A 31 -2.27 17.47 24.44
C VAL A 31 -2.49 17.78 25.93
N VAL A 32 -2.26 16.80 26.81
CA VAL A 32 -2.40 16.97 28.27
C VAL A 32 -1.38 17.97 28.81
N ALA A 33 -0.12 17.90 28.38
CA ALA A 33 0.92 18.85 28.80
C ALA A 33 0.60 20.28 28.35
N PHE A 34 0.10 20.45 27.12
CA PHE A 34 -0.32 21.76 26.60
C PHE A 34 -1.47 22.35 27.42
N ILE A 35 -2.50 21.55 27.73
CA ILE A 35 -3.61 21.96 28.60
C ILE A 35 -3.09 22.33 30.01
N ALA A 36 -2.17 21.56 30.57
CA ALA A 36 -1.61 21.83 31.90
C ALA A 36 -0.82 23.15 31.95
N VAL A 37 0.05 23.41 30.97
CA VAL A 37 0.80 24.68 30.87
C VAL A 37 -0.15 25.87 30.73
N MET A 38 -1.20 25.71 29.92
CA MET A 38 -2.22 26.75 29.76
C MET A 38 -3.04 26.99 31.04
N ALA A 39 -3.39 25.93 31.76
CA ALA A 39 -4.09 26.06 33.05
C ALA A 39 -3.21 26.81 34.07
N VAL A 40 -1.91 26.47 34.15
CA VAL A 40 -0.95 27.20 35.00
C VAL A 40 -0.88 28.67 34.60
N TRP A 41 -0.79 28.96 33.30
CA TRP A 41 -0.74 30.34 32.80
C TRP A 41 -2.02 31.13 33.10
N ALA A 42 -3.19 30.50 32.95
CA ALA A 42 -4.48 31.10 33.29
C ALA A 42 -4.58 31.43 34.79
N ILE A 43 -4.11 30.52 35.66
CA ILE A 43 -4.09 30.75 37.12
C ILE A 43 -3.17 31.92 37.46
N VAL A 44 -1.96 31.97 36.89
CA VAL A 44 -1.04 33.10 37.07
C VAL A 44 -1.69 34.42 36.64
N ASN A 45 -2.34 34.45 35.48
CA ASN A 45 -2.99 35.64 34.94
C ASN A 45 -4.21 36.11 35.75
N VAL A 46 -4.91 35.18 36.42
CA VAL A 46 -6.05 35.50 37.31
C VAL A 46 -5.58 36.05 38.66
N VAL A 47 -4.47 35.54 39.20
CA VAL A 47 -3.94 35.93 40.52
C VAL A 47 -3.27 37.32 40.49
N THR A 48 -2.83 37.81 39.33
CA THR A 48 -2.17 39.12 39.19
C THR A 48 -3.11 40.33 39.07
N ASP A 49 -4.41 40.22 39.43
CA ASP A 49 -5.44 41.28 39.28
C ASP A 49 -5.49 41.84 37.83
N GLY A 50 -6.13 41.22 36.85
CA GLY A 50 -7.54 40.84 36.84
C GLY A 50 -8.38 41.98 36.25
N TRP A 51 -8.47 42.11 34.93
CA TRP A 51 -9.51 42.90 34.27
C TRP A 51 -9.45 42.66 32.76
N ASP A 52 -10.40 41.90 32.20
CA ASP A 52 -10.63 41.95 30.75
C ASP A 52 -11.37 43.28 30.48
N PRO A 53 -10.65 44.35 30.12
CA PRO A 53 -11.10 45.10 28.96
C PRO A 53 -10.03 45.27 27.86
N TYR A 54 -10.45 44.77 26.69
CA TYR A 54 -10.10 45.04 25.29
C TYR A 54 -8.66 44.80 24.77
N PRO A 55 -8.50 44.00 23.68
CA PRO A 55 -9.49 43.16 22.99
C PRO A 55 -9.21 41.67 23.27
N PHE A 56 -9.87 41.14 24.29
CA PHE A 56 -10.04 39.70 24.51
C PHE A 56 -8.74 38.86 24.52
N ILE A 57 -7.88 39.07 25.53
CA ILE A 57 -6.69 38.22 25.71
C ILE A 57 -7.10 36.75 25.86
N LEU A 58 -8.23 36.48 26.54
CA LEU A 58 -8.77 35.15 26.74
C LEU A 58 -9.35 34.54 25.46
N LEU A 59 -10.04 35.34 24.63
CA LEU A 59 -10.56 34.84 23.34
C LEU A 59 -9.40 34.55 22.37
N ASN A 60 -8.39 35.42 22.30
CA ASN A 60 -7.21 35.18 21.47
C ASN A 60 -6.41 33.97 21.96
N LEU A 61 -6.32 33.74 23.26
CA LEU A 61 -5.71 32.54 23.83
C LEU A 61 -6.51 31.28 23.49
N PHE A 62 -7.84 31.36 23.60
CA PHE A 62 -8.74 30.25 23.26
C PHE A 62 -8.74 29.93 21.75
N LEU A 63 -8.73 30.95 20.89
CA LEU A 63 -8.58 30.78 19.45
C LEU A 63 -7.20 30.21 19.08
N SER A 64 -6.13 30.65 19.75
CA SER A 64 -4.78 30.08 19.59
C SER A 64 -4.72 28.63 20.06
N MET A 65 -5.47 28.26 21.10
CA MET A 65 -5.61 26.88 21.56
C MET A 65 -6.29 26.00 20.51
N ILE A 66 -7.40 26.47 19.92
CA ILE A 66 -8.09 25.73 18.85
C ILE A 66 -7.14 25.53 17.66
N ALA A 67 -6.40 26.57 17.26
CA ALA A 67 -5.44 26.49 16.16
C ALA A 67 -4.27 25.53 16.45
N GLY A 68 -3.72 25.55 17.66
CA GLY A 68 -2.66 24.62 18.07
C GLY A 68 -3.15 23.16 18.16
N LEU A 69 -4.37 22.97 18.69
CA LEU A 69 -5.00 21.66 18.78
C LEU A 69 -5.27 21.08 17.39
N GLN A 70 -5.69 21.91 16.42
CA GLN A 70 -5.89 21.48 15.03
C GLN A 70 -4.63 20.86 14.42
N GLY A 71 -3.46 21.48 14.59
CA GLY A 71 -2.18 20.92 14.11
C GLY A 71 -1.83 19.57 14.75
N SER A 72 -2.07 19.43 16.06
CA SER A 72 -1.82 18.18 16.77
C SER A 72 -2.76 17.05 16.36
N ILE A 73 -4.06 17.34 16.20
CA ILE A 73 -5.06 16.38 15.75
C ILE A 73 -4.75 15.92 14.33
N LEU A 74 -4.37 16.85 13.46
CA LEU A 74 -3.93 16.53 12.09
C LEU A 74 -2.75 15.55 12.10
N LEU A 75 -1.77 15.78 12.98
CA LEU A 75 -0.58 14.93 13.07
C LEU A 75 -0.88 13.54 13.66
N ILE A 76 -1.79 13.46 14.64
CA ILE A 76 -2.26 12.18 15.20
C ILE A 76 -3.04 11.41 14.13
N ALA A 77 -3.91 12.09 13.39
CA ALA A 77 -4.68 11.51 12.30
C ALA A 77 -3.75 10.99 11.21
N ALA A 78 -2.75 11.78 10.79
CA ALA A 78 -1.74 11.38 9.82
C ALA A 78 -0.98 10.13 10.29
N LYS A 79 -0.48 10.11 11.54
CA LYS A 79 0.22 8.94 12.10
C LYS A 79 -0.63 7.66 12.07
N ARG A 80 -1.93 7.77 12.38
CA ARG A 80 -2.85 6.62 12.31
C ARG A 80 -3.07 6.16 10.87
N GLN A 81 -3.26 7.10 9.93
CA GLN A 81 -3.43 6.78 8.52
C GLN A 81 -2.18 6.12 7.94
N ASP A 82 -0.98 6.62 8.26
CA ASP A 82 0.28 6.02 7.85
C ASP A 82 0.43 4.58 8.36
N ALA A 83 0.05 4.32 9.60
CA ALA A 83 0.11 2.97 10.18
C ALA A 83 -0.85 2.00 9.48
N VAL A 84 -2.07 2.45 9.15
CA VAL A 84 -3.05 1.65 8.40
C VAL A 84 -2.56 1.41 6.97
N ALA A 85 -2.06 2.45 6.29
CA ALA A 85 -1.52 2.35 4.95
C ALA A 85 -0.33 1.38 4.89
N ALA A 86 0.56 1.40 5.89
CA ALA A 86 1.67 0.47 5.98
C ALA A 86 1.21 -0.98 6.20
N ALA A 87 0.16 -1.20 6.99
CA ALA A 87 -0.42 -2.52 7.19
C ALA A 87 -1.09 -3.05 5.92
N LEU A 88 -1.86 -2.19 5.24
CA LEU A 88 -2.52 -2.52 3.97
C LEU A 88 -1.49 -2.84 2.89
N ALA A 89 -0.44 -2.04 2.75
CA ALA A 89 0.62 -2.29 1.77
C ALA A 89 1.33 -3.63 1.97
N ARG A 90 1.47 -4.11 3.23
CA ARG A 90 2.02 -5.45 3.49
C ARG A 90 1.06 -6.55 3.05
N HIS A 91 -0.22 -6.39 3.38
CA HIS A 91 -1.25 -7.35 2.99
C HIS A 91 -1.41 -7.44 1.47
N ASP A 92 -1.42 -6.29 0.79
CA ASP A 92 -1.49 -6.22 -0.67
C ASP A 92 -0.27 -6.87 -1.31
N PHE A 93 0.94 -6.63 -0.77
CA PHE A 93 2.15 -7.29 -1.24
C PHE A 93 2.10 -8.82 -1.12
N GLU A 94 1.62 -9.34 0.01
CA GLU A 94 1.47 -10.79 0.21
C GLU A 94 0.44 -11.38 -0.76
N THR A 95 -0.68 -10.68 -0.97
CA THR A 95 -1.73 -11.07 -1.91
C THR A 95 -1.22 -11.06 -3.35
N ASP A 96 -0.48 -10.03 -3.75
CA ASP A 96 0.09 -9.90 -5.08
C ASP A 96 1.10 -11.01 -5.38
N VAL A 97 1.93 -11.38 -4.40
CA VAL A 97 2.88 -12.49 -4.54
C VAL A 97 2.15 -13.83 -4.69
N ALA A 98 1.09 -14.06 -3.91
CA ALA A 98 0.27 -15.25 -4.03
C ALA A 98 -0.43 -15.32 -5.40
N ALA A 99 -1.06 -14.21 -5.83
CA ALA A 99 -1.71 -14.11 -7.12
C ALA A 99 -0.73 -14.33 -8.28
N LYS A 100 0.49 -13.79 -8.18
CA LYS A 100 1.54 -14.02 -9.18
C LYS A 100 1.89 -15.50 -9.30
N ARG A 101 1.98 -16.21 -8.16
CA ARG A 101 2.26 -17.65 -8.13
C ARG A 101 1.13 -18.45 -8.77
N GLU A 102 -0.12 -18.16 -8.43
CA GLU A 102 -1.29 -18.80 -9.06
C GLU A 102 -1.32 -18.57 -10.58
N ILE A 103 -1.02 -17.36 -11.04
CA ILE A 103 -0.93 -17.05 -12.47
C ILE A 103 0.18 -17.87 -13.14
N GLU A 104 1.34 -18.02 -12.50
CA GLU A 104 2.45 -18.81 -13.03
C GLU A 104 2.08 -20.30 -13.16
N GLU A 105 1.40 -20.86 -12.15
CA GLU A 105 0.88 -22.23 -12.19
C GLU A 105 -0.20 -22.41 -13.29
N LEU A 106 -1.09 -21.43 -13.47
CA LEU A 106 -2.09 -21.45 -14.55
C LEU A 106 -1.44 -21.35 -15.94
N MET A 107 -0.38 -20.54 -16.09
CA MET A 107 0.35 -20.44 -17.35
C MET A 107 1.06 -21.75 -17.70
N GLU A 108 1.61 -22.45 -16.70
CA GLU A 108 2.22 -23.76 -16.89
C GLU A 108 1.17 -24.79 -17.34
N LEU A 109 0.03 -24.86 -16.65
CA LEU A 109 -1.06 -25.74 -17.05
C LEU A 109 -1.56 -25.44 -18.47
N THR A 110 -1.70 -24.16 -18.81
CA THR A 110 -2.12 -23.72 -20.15
C THR A 110 -1.10 -24.14 -21.21
N ARG A 111 0.21 -24.02 -20.92
CA ARG A 111 1.28 -24.48 -21.83
C ARG A 111 1.20 -25.99 -22.06
N VAL A 112 1.03 -26.78 -21.00
CA VAL A 112 0.88 -28.24 -21.10
C VAL A 112 -0.38 -28.61 -21.90
N GLN A 113 -1.50 -27.93 -21.66
CA GLN A 113 -2.73 -28.16 -22.43
C GLN A 113 -2.54 -27.86 -23.93
N LEU A 114 -1.85 -26.78 -24.26
CA LEU A 114 -1.52 -26.44 -25.65
C LEU A 114 -0.68 -27.54 -26.31
N GLU A 115 0.33 -28.05 -25.62
CA GLU A 115 1.18 -29.14 -26.11
C GLU A 115 0.36 -30.41 -26.42
N ILE A 116 -0.48 -30.85 -25.47
CA ILE A 116 -1.37 -32.00 -25.66
C ILE A 116 -2.32 -31.79 -26.85
N ILE A 117 -2.92 -30.60 -26.99
CA ILE A 117 -3.82 -30.28 -28.11
C ILE A 117 -3.06 -30.34 -29.44
N THR A 118 -1.82 -29.86 -29.48
CA THR A 118 -1.00 -29.90 -30.70
C THR A 118 -0.64 -31.33 -31.11
N GLU A 119 -0.26 -32.18 -30.16
CA GLU A 119 0.02 -33.60 -30.41
C GLU A 119 -1.23 -34.34 -30.91
N LEU A 120 -2.36 -34.20 -30.22
CA LEU A 120 -3.63 -34.83 -30.62
C LEU A 120 -4.07 -34.39 -32.03
N ARG A 121 -3.84 -33.13 -32.39
CA ARG A 121 -4.13 -32.64 -33.75
C ARG A 121 -3.20 -33.29 -34.78
N ALA A 122 -1.90 -33.40 -34.48
CA ALA A 122 -0.94 -34.05 -35.37
C ALA A 122 -1.28 -35.53 -35.61
N ASP A 123 -1.59 -36.29 -34.55
CA ASP A 123 -1.99 -37.69 -34.64
C ASP A 123 -3.27 -37.88 -35.47
N ARG A 124 -4.28 -37.04 -35.21
CA ARG A 124 -5.53 -37.06 -35.96
C ARG A 124 -5.31 -36.78 -37.44
N ASP A 125 -4.47 -35.81 -37.77
CA ASP A 125 -4.19 -35.43 -39.15
C ASP A 125 -3.37 -36.52 -39.87
N ALA A 126 -2.43 -37.18 -39.18
CA ALA A 126 -1.72 -38.36 -39.68
C ALA A 126 -2.66 -39.54 -39.93
N ALA A 127 -3.56 -39.86 -38.99
CA ALA A 127 -4.56 -40.91 -39.16
C ALA A 127 -5.52 -40.61 -40.32
N ARG A 128 -5.91 -39.35 -40.49
CA ARG A 128 -6.75 -38.91 -41.62
C ARG A 128 -6.04 -39.04 -42.96
N ALA A 129 -4.75 -38.72 -43.03
CA ALA A 129 -3.93 -38.89 -44.23
C ALA A 129 -3.77 -40.39 -44.59
N ALA A 130 -3.50 -41.25 -43.61
CA ALA A 130 -3.44 -42.70 -43.80
C ALA A 130 -4.77 -43.26 -44.33
N ALA A 131 -5.90 -42.83 -43.77
CA ALA A 131 -7.23 -43.24 -44.24
C ALA A 131 -7.52 -42.79 -45.68
N GLN A 132 -7.09 -41.58 -46.08
CA GLN A 132 -7.23 -41.11 -47.46
C GLN A 132 -6.36 -41.90 -48.44
N THR A 133 -5.15 -42.28 -48.03
CA THR A 133 -4.24 -43.10 -48.84
C THR A 133 -4.82 -44.50 -49.05
N ALA A 134 -5.40 -45.10 -48.01
CA ALA A 134 -6.08 -46.39 -48.10
C ALA A 134 -7.38 -46.35 -48.93
N ALA A 135 -8.11 -45.23 -48.90
CA ALA A 135 -9.31 -45.04 -49.70
C ALA A 135 -9.03 -44.68 -51.17
N GLY A 136 -7.81 -44.25 -51.51
CA GLY A 136 -7.37 -43.88 -52.86
C GLY A 136 -7.04 -45.06 -53.78
N ASP A 137 -6.90 -46.28 -53.24
CA ASP A 137 -6.60 -47.49 -54.04
C ASP A 137 -7.76 -48.51 -54.17
N PRO A 138 -8.86 -48.17 -54.86
CA PRO A 138 -9.73 -49.17 -55.50
C PRO A 138 -9.56 -49.23 -57.02
N ALA A 139 -8.95 -48.22 -57.66
CA ALA A 139 -8.95 -48.08 -59.12
C ALA A 139 -7.73 -48.70 -59.81
N ALA A 140 -6.57 -48.82 -59.15
CA ALA A 140 -5.39 -49.43 -59.76
C ALA A 140 -5.46 -50.97 -59.79
N GLN A 141 -6.26 -51.57 -58.90
CA GLN A 141 -6.44 -53.03 -58.83
C GLN A 141 -7.42 -53.58 -59.88
N SER A 142 -8.25 -52.74 -60.51
CA SER A 142 -9.19 -53.16 -61.59
C SER A 142 -8.55 -53.20 -62.99
N SER A 143 -7.36 -52.63 -63.20
CA SER A 143 -6.70 -52.60 -64.51
C SER A 143 -5.73 -53.78 -64.75
N ALA A 144 -5.62 -54.71 -63.80
CA ALA A 144 -4.72 -55.87 -63.86
C ALA A 144 -5.45 -57.22 -64.01
N ARG A 145 -6.75 -57.22 -64.37
CA ARG A 145 -7.52 -58.40 -64.78
C ARG A 145 -8.06 -58.19 -66.19
#